data_AF-A0A2D4GVG1-F1
#
_entry.id   AF-A0A2D4GVG1-F1
#
_cell.length_a   1.000
_cell.length_b   1.000
_cell.length_c   1.000
_cell.angle_alpha   90.00
_cell.angle_beta   90.00
_cell.angle_gamma   90.00
#
_symmetry.space_group_name_H-M   'P 1'
#
loop_
_entity.id
_entity.type
_entity.pdbx_description
1 polymer ?
#
loop_
_entity_poly.entity_id
_entity_poly.type
_entity_poly.pdbx_seq_one_letter_code
_entity_poly.pdbx_strand_id
1 'polypeptide(L)'
;VVLTAMVVVYAQKHSQQEPHVHYAQLGTDVTIPCGSVDQGTSVTWTANSTDLDASHLSGSHLVLRNVDLSHSGQYSCYEGPSWHLKDRVNLKVGTPPREPSLMCRSNNYPIGFYCSWHLPSPTYIPDTFNITVIHDSQEITCEKDTGPKNRCYIRYPHLFSTKKYKVTLTVSNALGSSSTTTSFDEFAIVKPDPPENVIAKPIPNNTRRLLVTWQYPSSWPDPDSFPLKFFLRYRPLIIDQWQHVELS
;
A
#
# COMPACT_ATOMS: atom_id res chain seq x y z
N VAL A 1 -28.16 -47.75 -50.11
CA VAL A 1 -27.78 -46.35 -49.83
C VAL A 1 -28.44 -45.95 -48.53
N VAL A 2 -27.71 -45.94 -47.43
CA VAL A 2 -28.24 -45.57 -46.11
C VAL A 2 -27.83 -44.11 -45.88
N LEU A 3 -28.79 -43.20 -45.87
CA LEU A 3 -28.58 -41.78 -45.61
C LEU A 3 -28.67 -41.56 -44.10
N THR A 4 -27.53 -41.29 -43.47
CA THR A 4 -27.46 -40.83 -42.08
C THR A 4 -27.66 -39.32 -42.05
N ALA A 5 -28.77 -38.88 -41.45
CA ALA A 5 -29.02 -37.47 -41.17
C ALA A 5 -28.22 -37.03 -39.94
N MET A 6 -27.21 -36.18 -40.15
CA MET A 6 -26.49 -35.50 -39.07
C MET A 6 -27.33 -34.31 -38.59
N VAL A 7 -27.88 -34.41 -37.38
CA VAL A 7 -28.50 -33.28 -36.69
C VAL A 7 -27.38 -32.44 -36.07
N VAL A 8 -27.13 -31.26 -36.66
CA VAL A 8 -26.17 -30.29 -36.11
C VAL A 8 -26.91 -29.45 -35.07
N VAL A 9 -26.64 -29.73 -33.79
CA VAL A 9 -27.08 -28.89 -32.68
C VAL A 9 -26.15 -27.69 -32.60
N TYR A 10 -26.62 -26.53 -33.07
CA TYR A 10 -25.94 -25.26 -32.81
C TYR A 10 -26.13 -24.91 -31.33
N ALA A 11 -25.11 -25.16 -30.52
CA ALA A 11 -25.00 -24.54 -29.21
C ALA A 11 -24.77 -23.03 -29.43
N GLN A 12 -25.81 -22.23 -29.24
CA GLN A 12 -25.67 -20.78 -29.15
C GLN A 12 -24.81 -20.47 -27.92
N LYS A 13 -23.57 -20.08 -28.18
CA LYS A 13 -22.65 -19.52 -27.18
C LYS A 13 -23.27 -18.20 -26.71
N HIS A 14 -24.00 -18.23 -25.60
CA HIS A 14 -24.39 -17.01 -24.88
C HIS A 14 -23.10 -16.22 -24.62
N SER A 15 -22.99 -15.04 -25.22
CA SER A 15 -21.91 -14.11 -24.96
C SER A 15 -22.06 -13.64 -23.52
N GLN A 16 -21.43 -14.34 -22.57
CA GLN A 16 -21.35 -13.89 -21.19
C GLN A 16 -20.49 -12.64 -21.16
N GLN A 17 -21.14 -11.48 -21.12
CA GLN A 17 -20.50 -10.19 -20.97
C GLN A 17 -19.79 -10.18 -19.61
N GLU A 18 -18.47 -10.04 -19.62
CA GLU A 18 -17.67 -10.06 -18.39
C GLU A 18 -18.04 -8.84 -17.53
N PRO A 19 -18.28 -9.03 -16.22
CA PRO A 19 -18.74 -7.95 -15.38
C PRO A 19 -17.67 -6.88 -15.23
N HIS A 20 -17.99 -5.66 -15.64
CA HIS A 20 -17.06 -4.54 -15.51
C HIS A 20 -17.03 -4.03 -14.07
N VAL A 21 -15.91 -3.47 -13.64
CA VAL A 21 -15.76 -2.92 -12.28
C VAL A 21 -16.19 -1.45 -12.28
N HIS A 22 -17.05 -1.09 -11.35
CA HIS A 22 -17.42 0.30 -11.10
C HIS A 22 -16.94 0.69 -9.70
N TYR A 23 -16.23 1.81 -9.60
CA TYR A 23 -15.71 2.30 -8.32
C TYR A 23 -16.56 3.44 -7.81
N ALA A 24 -16.91 3.37 -6.54
CA ALA A 24 -17.71 4.38 -5.86
C ALA A 24 -17.01 4.88 -4.61
N GLN A 25 -17.18 6.17 -4.32
CA GLN A 25 -16.64 6.77 -3.12
C GLN A 25 -17.59 6.54 -1.93
N LEU A 26 -17.02 6.15 -0.79
CA LEU A 26 -17.77 5.96 0.45
C LEU A 26 -18.44 7.28 0.87
N GLY A 27 -19.72 7.20 1.23
CA GLY A 27 -20.56 8.31 1.68
C GLY A 27 -21.17 9.16 0.56
N THR A 28 -20.98 8.80 -0.72
CA THR A 28 -21.57 9.52 -1.86
C THR A 28 -22.77 8.79 -2.45
N ASP A 29 -23.58 9.49 -3.24
CA ASP A 29 -24.64 8.88 -4.04
C ASP A 29 -24.07 8.38 -5.37
N VAL A 30 -24.49 7.20 -5.80
CA VAL A 30 -24.01 6.52 -7.01
C VAL A 30 -25.21 6.17 -7.88
N THR A 31 -25.10 6.50 -9.17
CA THR A 31 -26.11 6.14 -10.17
C THR A 31 -25.48 5.24 -11.22
N ILE A 32 -26.02 4.04 -11.39
CA ILE A 32 -25.51 3.03 -12.33
C ILE A 32 -26.54 2.85 -13.46
N PRO A 33 -26.19 3.14 -14.72
CA PRO A 33 -27.08 2.91 -15.85
C PRO A 33 -27.19 1.42 -16.18
N CYS A 34 -28.33 1.00 -16.70
CA CYS A 34 -28.52 -0.36 -17.19
C CYS A 34 -27.95 -0.49 -18.62
N GLY A 35 -26.63 -0.67 -18.74
CA GLY A 35 -25.96 -0.77 -20.03
C GLY A 35 -26.31 0.40 -20.96
N SER A 36 -26.81 0.10 -22.16
CA SER A 36 -27.25 1.09 -23.15
C SER A 36 -28.77 1.17 -23.31
N VAL A 37 -29.53 0.77 -22.29
CA VAL A 37 -31.00 0.77 -22.31
C VAL A 37 -31.54 2.19 -22.09
N ASP A 38 -32.56 2.58 -22.86
CA ASP A 38 -33.24 3.87 -22.73
C ASP A 38 -33.80 4.09 -21.31
N GLN A 39 -33.76 5.33 -20.85
CA GLN A 39 -34.12 5.69 -19.47
C GLN A 39 -35.57 5.34 -19.09
N GLY A 40 -36.48 5.32 -20.07
CA GLY A 40 -37.90 5.01 -19.88
C GLY A 40 -38.25 3.52 -19.93
N THR A 41 -37.29 2.64 -20.24
CA THR A 41 -37.53 1.20 -20.34
C THR A 41 -37.63 0.59 -18.95
N SER A 42 -38.63 -0.28 -18.76
CA SER A 42 -38.79 -1.03 -17.51
C SER A 42 -37.67 -2.06 -17.38
N VAL A 43 -36.91 -1.95 -16.29
CA VAL A 43 -35.81 -2.88 -15.96
C VAL A 43 -35.97 -3.44 -14.56
N THR A 44 -35.36 -4.59 -14.33
CA THR A 44 -35.23 -5.18 -13.00
C THR A 44 -33.75 -5.22 -12.63
N TRP A 45 -33.42 -4.79 -11.42
CA TRP A 45 -32.07 -4.87 -10.88
C TRP A 45 -31.98 -5.88 -9.75
N THR A 46 -30.88 -6.63 -9.73
CA THR A 46 -30.55 -7.52 -8.61
C THR A 46 -29.20 -7.15 -8.03
N ALA A 47 -29.05 -7.27 -6.71
CA ALA A 47 -27.79 -7.18 -5.98
C ALA A 47 -27.46 -8.55 -5.38
N ASN A 48 -26.29 -9.12 -5.71
CA ASN A 48 -25.86 -10.45 -5.28
C ASN A 48 -26.94 -11.53 -5.45
N SER A 49 -27.67 -11.47 -6.58
CA SER A 49 -28.79 -12.37 -6.91
C SER A 49 -30.07 -12.18 -6.08
N THR A 50 -30.21 -11.07 -5.36
CA THR A 50 -31.45 -10.66 -4.68
C THR A 50 -32.08 -9.47 -5.38
N ASP A 51 -33.41 -9.48 -5.53
CA ASP A 51 -34.13 -8.37 -6.18
C ASP A 51 -34.05 -7.10 -5.32
N LEU A 52 -33.81 -5.97 -5.97
CA LEU A 52 -33.80 -4.66 -5.33
C LEU A 52 -35.20 -4.04 -5.34
N ASP A 53 -35.52 -3.31 -4.27
CA ASP A 53 -36.76 -2.54 -4.19
C ASP A 53 -36.78 -1.41 -5.25
N ALA A 54 -37.96 -1.15 -5.81
CA ALA A 54 -38.20 -0.09 -6.78
C ALA A 54 -37.85 1.31 -6.23
N SER A 55 -37.79 1.48 -4.91
CA SER A 55 -37.33 2.71 -4.25
C SER A 55 -35.89 3.11 -4.60
N HIS A 56 -35.05 2.15 -5.00
CA HIS A 56 -33.69 2.39 -5.47
C HIS A 56 -33.60 2.68 -6.97
N LEU A 57 -34.73 2.68 -7.70
CA LEU A 57 -34.74 2.80 -9.16
C LEU A 57 -35.23 4.17 -9.61
N SER A 58 -34.56 4.72 -10.62
CA SER A 58 -34.96 5.93 -11.31
C SER A 58 -34.99 5.67 -12.83
N GLY A 59 -36.11 5.11 -13.30
CA GLY A 59 -36.22 4.58 -14.66
C GLY A 59 -35.33 3.35 -14.83
N SER A 60 -34.51 3.33 -15.88
CA SER A 60 -33.55 2.24 -16.10
C SER A 60 -32.30 2.28 -15.18
N HIS A 61 -32.15 3.31 -14.35
CA HIS A 61 -30.95 3.52 -13.52
C HIS A 61 -31.15 3.01 -12.10
N LEU A 62 -30.11 2.41 -11.55
CA LEU A 62 -30.00 2.11 -10.13
C LEU A 62 -29.38 3.29 -9.38
N VAL A 63 -30.03 3.77 -8.33
CA VAL A 63 -29.59 4.88 -7.49
C VAL A 63 -29.36 4.39 -6.06
N LEU A 64 -28.09 4.33 -5.66
CA LEU A 64 -27.68 4.02 -4.29
C LEU A 64 -27.27 5.31 -3.60
N ARG A 65 -27.88 5.61 -2.44
CA ARG A 65 -27.60 6.85 -1.70
C ARG A 65 -26.70 6.58 -0.51
N ASN A 66 -25.79 7.51 -0.22
CA ASN A 66 -24.84 7.44 0.89
C ASN A 66 -24.18 6.05 1.00
N VAL A 67 -23.51 5.62 -0.07
CA VAL A 67 -22.97 4.25 -0.16
C VAL A 67 -21.94 3.95 0.92
N ASP A 68 -21.97 2.73 1.43
CA ASP A 68 -21.00 2.21 2.38
C ASP A 68 -20.31 0.94 1.83
N LEU A 69 -19.40 0.37 2.61
CA LEU A 69 -18.65 -0.82 2.19
C LEU A 69 -19.56 -2.03 1.92
N SER A 70 -20.73 -2.13 2.56
CA SER A 70 -21.66 -3.24 2.40
C SER A 70 -22.36 -3.26 1.03
N HIS A 71 -22.41 -2.10 0.36
CA HIS A 71 -22.93 -2.00 -1.01
C HIS A 71 -21.99 -2.61 -2.06
N SER A 72 -20.75 -2.97 -1.70
CA SER A 72 -19.83 -3.64 -2.62
C SER A 72 -20.36 -5.03 -2.98
N GLY A 73 -20.47 -5.32 -4.28
CA GLY A 73 -21.10 -6.56 -4.73
C GLY A 73 -21.33 -6.60 -6.23
N GLN A 74 -22.00 -7.65 -6.68
CA GLN A 74 -22.39 -7.80 -8.07
C GLN A 74 -23.81 -7.31 -8.27
N TYR A 75 -24.00 -6.39 -9.22
CA TYR A 75 -25.29 -5.87 -9.64
C TYR A 75 -25.57 -6.34 -11.06
N SER A 76 -26.78 -6.83 -11.32
CA SER A 76 -27.20 -7.26 -12.65
C SER A 76 -28.48 -6.54 -13.05
N CYS A 77 -28.53 -6.06 -14.29
CA CYS A 77 -29.71 -5.44 -14.86
C CYS A 77 -30.33 -6.31 -15.94
N TYR A 78 -31.66 -6.43 -15.90
CA TYR A 78 -32.46 -7.22 -16.82
C TYR A 78 -33.52 -6.34 -17.49
N GLU A 79 -33.68 -6.48 -18.80
CA GLU A 79 -34.72 -5.76 -19.55
C GLU A 79 -36.02 -6.56 -19.62
N GLY A 80 -37.11 -5.93 -19.21
CA GLY A 80 -38.47 -6.42 -19.41
C GLY A 80 -38.79 -7.78 -18.76
N PRO A 81 -39.96 -8.36 -19.09
CA PRO A 81 -40.41 -9.64 -18.54
C PRO A 81 -39.65 -10.86 -19.07
N SER A 82 -38.82 -10.68 -20.10
CA SER A 82 -37.99 -11.74 -20.69
C SER A 82 -36.73 -12.04 -19.89
N TRP A 83 -36.46 -11.28 -18.80
CA TRP A 83 -35.27 -11.45 -17.96
C TRP A 83 -33.97 -11.48 -18.75
N HIS A 84 -33.90 -10.70 -19.83
CA HIS A 84 -32.71 -10.66 -20.66
C HIS A 84 -31.64 -9.80 -19.97
N LEU A 85 -30.54 -10.41 -19.55
CA LEU A 85 -29.40 -9.71 -18.94
C LEU A 85 -28.85 -8.66 -19.91
N LYS A 86 -28.82 -7.40 -19.49
CA LYS A 86 -28.28 -6.28 -20.27
C LYS A 86 -26.94 -5.80 -19.78
N ASP A 87 -26.74 -5.82 -18.47
CA ASP A 87 -25.48 -5.38 -17.88
C ASP A 87 -25.22 -6.10 -16.57
N ARG A 88 -23.93 -6.21 -16.25
CA ARG A 88 -23.44 -6.76 -14.99
C ARG A 88 -22.26 -5.94 -14.51
N VAL A 89 -22.39 -5.43 -13.29
CA VAL A 89 -21.44 -4.48 -12.69
C VAL A 89 -20.94 -5.05 -11.37
N ASN A 90 -19.62 -5.07 -11.17
CA ASN A 90 -19.03 -5.32 -9.87
C ASN A 90 -18.74 -3.97 -9.19
N LEU A 91 -19.62 -3.55 -8.29
CA LEU A 91 -19.44 -2.32 -7.52
C LEU A 91 -18.38 -2.53 -6.44
N LYS A 92 -17.39 -1.65 -6.39
CA LYS A 92 -16.36 -1.59 -5.36
C LYS A 92 -16.40 -0.22 -4.70
N VAL A 93 -16.80 -0.19 -3.43
CA VAL A 93 -16.85 1.03 -2.63
C VAL A 93 -15.52 1.22 -1.89
N GLY A 94 -14.95 2.40 -1.99
CA GLY A 94 -13.70 2.74 -1.32
C GLY A 94 -13.53 4.24 -1.12
N THR A 95 -12.31 4.68 -0.84
CA THR A 95 -11.97 6.09 -0.70
C THR A 95 -10.76 6.45 -1.55
N PRO A 96 -10.66 7.70 -2.04
CA PRO A 96 -9.41 8.18 -2.63
C PRO A 96 -8.29 8.11 -1.58
N PRO A 97 -7.03 7.87 -2.01
CA PRO A 97 -5.93 7.77 -1.09
C PRO A 97 -5.62 9.15 -0.49
N ARG A 98 -5.26 9.16 0.80
CA ARG A 98 -4.70 10.34 1.47
C ARG A 98 -3.19 10.41 1.28
N GLU A 99 -2.60 11.51 1.71
CA GLU A 99 -1.15 11.69 1.69
C GLU A 99 -0.43 10.55 2.44
N PRO A 100 0.42 9.75 1.76
CA PRO A 100 1.09 8.61 2.38
C PRO A 100 2.21 9.06 3.33
N SER A 101 2.44 8.31 4.39
CA SER A 101 3.61 8.52 5.26
C SER A 101 4.84 7.91 4.59
N LEU A 102 5.85 8.73 4.30
CA LEU A 102 7.11 8.33 3.67
C LEU A 102 8.29 8.54 4.64
N MET A 103 9.11 7.51 4.84
CA MET A 103 10.30 7.57 5.68
C MET A 103 11.48 6.92 4.96
N CYS A 104 12.63 7.59 4.96
CA CYS A 104 13.89 7.04 4.45
C CYS A 104 14.93 6.91 5.57
N ARG A 105 15.74 5.86 5.52
CA ARG A 105 16.74 5.54 6.54
C ARG A 105 17.90 4.75 5.94
N SER A 106 19.13 5.08 6.35
CA SER A 106 20.31 4.25 6.12
C SER A 106 20.74 3.55 7.41
N ASN A 107 20.66 2.23 7.45
CA ASN A 107 21.19 1.42 8.55
C ASN A 107 22.53 0.76 8.22
N ASN A 108 22.99 0.86 6.96
CA ASN A 108 24.17 0.19 6.43
C ASN A 108 25.08 1.15 5.63
N TYR A 109 25.14 2.41 6.05
CA TYR A 109 26.03 3.40 5.45
C TYR A 109 27.49 2.88 5.44
N PRO A 110 28.26 3.07 4.37
CA PRO A 110 28.00 3.89 3.17
C PRO A 110 27.39 3.10 1.98
N ILE A 111 26.78 1.92 2.19
CA ILE A 111 26.29 1.10 1.07
C ILE A 111 25.06 1.71 0.41
N GLY A 112 24.08 2.12 1.22
CA GLY A 112 22.82 2.62 0.70
C GLY A 112 21.84 3.04 1.78
N PHE A 113 20.59 3.26 1.36
CA PHE A 113 19.47 3.51 2.24
C PHE A 113 18.21 2.87 1.69
N TYR A 114 17.17 2.79 2.50
CA TYR A 114 15.85 2.38 2.05
C TYR A 114 14.83 3.45 2.36
N CYS A 115 13.77 3.49 1.55
CA CYS A 115 12.57 4.24 1.86
C CYS A 115 11.40 3.27 2.04
N SER A 116 10.57 3.51 3.05
CA SER A 116 9.38 2.73 3.35
C SER A 116 8.18 3.64 3.54
N TRP A 117 6.99 3.11 3.23
CA TRP A 117 5.77 3.90 3.28
C TRP A 117 4.53 3.13 3.72
N HIS A 118 3.52 3.87 4.16
CA HIS A 118 2.20 3.35 4.47
C HIS A 118 1.15 4.44 4.33
N LEU A 119 -0.11 4.04 4.13
CA LEU A 119 -1.24 4.95 4.18
C LEU A 119 -1.71 5.14 5.63
N PRO A 120 -2.10 6.36 6.02
CA PRO A 120 -2.61 6.61 7.38
C PRO A 120 -3.99 5.99 7.62
N SER A 121 -4.74 5.71 6.55
CA SER A 121 -6.06 5.09 6.58
C SER A 121 -6.23 4.17 5.37
N PRO A 122 -6.96 3.04 5.51
CA PRO A 122 -7.27 2.16 4.38
C PRO A 122 -8.17 2.85 3.34
N THR A 123 -8.01 2.46 2.08
CA THR A 123 -8.82 2.94 0.93
C THR A 123 -9.90 1.95 0.51
N TYR A 124 -9.81 0.69 0.97
CA TYR A 124 -10.73 -0.42 0.67
C TYR A 124 -10.81 -0.83 -0.82
N ILE A 125 -9.98 -0.25 -1.67
CA ILE A 125 -9.83 -0.60 -3.09
C ILE A 125 -8.34 -0.72 -3.45
N PRO A 126 -7.98 -1.38 -4.56
CA PRO A 126 -6.58 -1.60 -4.91
C PRO A 126 -5.82 -0.28 -5.12
N ASP A 127 -4.74 -0.09 -4.37
CA ASP A 127 -3.83 1.05 -4.51
C ASP A 127 -2.56 0.68 -5.28
N THR A 128 -2.04 1.63 -6.05
CA THR A 128 -0.75 1.53 -6.75
C THR A 128 0.20 2.59 -6.24
N PHE A 129 1.43 2.18 -5.90
CA PHE A 129 2.48 3.08 -5.40
C PHE A 129 3.61 3.23 -6.42
N ASN A 130 3.90 4.48 -6.78
CA ASN A 130 5.03 4.87 -7.60
C ASN A 130 5.98 5.76 -6.80
N ILE A 131 7.25 5.43 -6.82
CA ILE A 131 8.29 6.16 -6.09
C ILE A 131 9.36 6.61 -7.08
N THR A 132 9.74 7.88 -6.98
CA THR A 132 10.82 8.49 -7.76
C THR A 132 11.85 9.08 -6.81
N VAL A 133 13.13 8.84 -7.11
CA VAL A 133 14.26 9.29 -6.30
C VAL A 133 15.16 10.12 -7.20
N ILE A 134 15.41 11.36 -6.84
CA ILE A 134 16.26 12.28 -7.60
C ILE A 134 17.40 12.75 -6.71
N HIS A 135 18.61 12.74 -7.24
CA HIS A 135 19.80 13.28 -6.61
C HIS A 135 20.69 13.92 -7.67
N ASP A 136 21.15 15.15 -7.42
CA ASP A 136 21.94 15.94 -8.39
C ASP A 136 21.32 16.01 -9.80
N SER A 137 20.00 16.21 -9.86
CA SER A 137 19.20 16.24 -11.11
C SER A 137 19.18 14.93 -11.92
N GLN A 138 19.69 13.83 -11.35
CA GLN A 138 19.62 12.49 -11.93
C GLN A 138 18.61 11.64 -11.17
N GLU A 139 17.83 10.84 -11.91
CA GLU A 139 16.94 9.85 -11.32
C GLU A 139 17.75 8.61 -10.92
N ILE A 140 17.57 8.16 -9.68
CA ILE A 140 18.22 6.96 -9.15
C ILE A 140 17.19 5.83 -9.08
N THR A 141 17.59 4.65 -9.53
CA THR A 141 16.78 3.43 -9.44
C THR A 141 16.48 3.07 -7.98
N CYS A 142 15.20 2.86 -7.67
CA CYS A 142 14.78 2.24 -6.41
C CYS A 142 14.43 0.77 -6.62
N GLU A 143 15.21 -0.13 -6.04
CA GLU A 143 14.98 -1.57 -6.10
C GLU A 143 13.85 -1.94 -5.13
N LYS A 144 12.63 -2.14 -5.67
CA LYS A 144 11.46 -2.55 -4.87
C LYS A 144 11.66 -3.97 -4.34
N ASP A 145 11.26 -4.18 -3.10
CA ASP A 145 11.31 -5.49 -2.43
C ASP A 145 10.47 -6.52 -3.21
N THR A 146 10.89 -7.80 -3.23
CA THR A 146 10.15 -8.88 -3.90
C THR A 146 8.96 -9.30 -3.03
N GLY A 147 7.86 -8.56 -3.15
CA GLY A 147 6.60 -8.84 -2.45
C GLY A 147 5.81 -7.57 -2.11
N PRO A 148 4.69 -7.68 -1.37
CA PRO A 148 3.82 -6.54 -1.02
C PRO A 148 4.42 -5.64 0.08
N LYS A 149 5.75 -5.60 0.21
CA LYS A 149 6.41 -4.72 1.18
C LYS A 149 6.53 -3.33 0.55
N ASN A 150 5.90 -2.36 1.18
CA ASN A 150 5.98 -0.94 0.83
C ASN A 150 7.36 -0.36 1.18
N ARG A 151 8.40 -0.87 0.51
CA ARG A 151 9.79 -0.52 0.74
C ARG A 151 10.61 -0.71 -0.54
N CYS A 152 11.57 0.17 -0.75
CA CYS A 152 12.58 -0.01 -1.79
C CYS A 152 13.96 0.47 -1.33
N TYR A 153 14.99 -0.02 -1.99
CA TYR A 153 16.40 0.19 -1.64
C TYR A 153 17.11 1.04 -2.70
N ILE A 154 17.98 1.92 -2.24
CA ILE A 154 18.76 2.85 -3.06
C ILE A 154 20.22 2.71 -2.65
N ARG A 155 21.11 2.53 -3.64
CA ARG A 155 22.57 2.58 -3.42
C ARG A 155 23.06 4.02 -3.52
N TYR A 156 24.04 4.40 -2.72
CA TYR A 156 24.64 5.72 -2.84
C TYR A 156 25.51 5.78 -4.12
N PRO A 157 25.20 6.69 -5.08
CA PRO A 157 26.03 6.85 -6.27
C PRO A 157 27.36 7.55 -5.95
N HIS A 158 27.33 8.53 -5.05
CA HIS A 158 28.47 9.29 -4.58
C HIS A 158 28.34 9.48 -3.07
N LEU A 159 29.40 9.18 -2.33
CA LEU A 159 29.46 9.41 -0.89
C LEU A 159 29.80 10.86 -0.58
N PHE A 160 29.34 11.34 0.57
CA PHE A 160 29.57 12.69 1.06
C PHE A 160 29.06 13.78 0.10
N SER A 161 27.99 13.46 -0.63
CA SER A 161 27.34 14.45 -1.49
C SER A 161 26.79 15.61 -0.65
N THR A 162 26.99 16.83 -1.13
CA THR A 162 26.35 18.04 -0.56
C THR A 162 24.98 18.30 -1.19
N LYS A 163 24.58 17.48 -2.17
CA LYS A 163 23.27 17.57 -2.83
C LYS A 163 22.25 16.75 -2.05
N LYS A 164 21.04 17.30 -1.93
CA LYS A 164 19.94 16.61 -1.28
C LYS A 164 19.37 15.52 -2.17
N TYR A 165 18.96 14.42 -1.54
CA TYR A 165 18.05 13.46 -2.16
C TYR A 165 16.64 14.03 -2.08
N LYS A 166 15.89 13.93 -3.18
CA LYS A 166 14.47 14.25 -3.25
C LYS A 166 13.71 12.97 -3.60
N VAL A 167 12.87 12.51 -2.67
CA VAL A 167 12.06 11.30 -2.84
C VAL A 167 10.61 11.70 -2.92
N THR A 168 9.93 11.30 -3.99
CA THR A 168 8.50 11.52 -4.18
C THR A 168 7.78 10.20 -4.27
N LEU A 169 6.78 10.02 -3.41
CA LEU A 169 5.91 8.86 -3.40
C LEU A 169 4.52 9.30 -3.84
N THR A 170 4.01 8.68 -4.90
CA THR A 170 2.65 8.88 -5.39
C THR A 170 1.86 7.60 -5.20
N VAL A 171 0.70 7.72 -4.56
CA VAL A 171 -0.29 6.66 -4.43
C VAL A 171 -1.50 7.01 -5.29
N SER A 172 -2.03 6.03 -6.01
CA SER A 172 -3.21 6.21 -6.85
C SER A 172 -4.11 4.99 -6.81
N ASN A 173 -5.41 5.22 -6.85
CA ASN A 173 -6.43 4.21 -7.10
C ASN A 173 -7.49 4.76 -8.07
N ALA A 174 -8.54 3.99 -8.31
CA ALA A 174 -9.58 4.35 -9.26
C ALA A 174 -10.38 5.63 -8.89
N LEU A 175 -10.29 6.09 -7.64
CA LEU A 175 -11.01 7.27 -7.13
C LEU A 175 -10.13 8.52 -7.04
N GLY A 176 -8.82 8.40 -7.22
CA GLY A 176 -7.92 9.55 -7.20
C GLY A 176 -6.47 9.22 -6.90
N SER A 177 -5.69 10.25 -6.60
CA SER A 177 -4.28 10.13 -6.27
C SER A 177 -3.85 11.14 -5.20
N SER A 178 -2.77 10.82 -4.50
CA SER A 178 -2.12 11.70 -3.54
C SER A 178 -0.62 11.44 -3.56
N SER A 179 0.18 12.43 -3.14
CA SER A 179 1.64 12.31 -3.14
C SER A 179 2.29 12.97 -1.94
N THR A 180 3.43 12.44 -1.52
CA THR A 180 4.29 13.00 -0.47
C THR A 180 5.70 13.14 -1.02
N THR A 181 6.33 14.28 -0.78
CA THR A 181 7.73 14.51 -1.14
C THR A 181 8.55 14.81 0.11
N THR A 182 9.68 14.13 0.26
CA THR A 182 10.68 14.45 1.28
C THR A 182 12.02 14.80 0.64
N SER A 183 12.80 15.64 1.30
CA SER A 183 14.13 16.01 0.85
C SER A 183 15.09 16.07 2.02
N PHE A 184 16.24 15.42 1.89
CA PHE A 184 17.21 15.26 2.98
C PHE A 184 18.64 15.22 2.47
N ASP A 185 19.56 15.64 3.33
CA ASP A 185 20.99 15.43 3.16
C ASP A 185 21.36 13.99 3.50
N GLU A 186 22.40 13.45 2.86
CA GLU A 186 22.84 12.06 2.99
C GLU A 186 22.97 11.60 4.45
N PHE A 187 23.69 12.39 5.26
CA PHE A 187 23.99 12.10 6.67
C PHE A 187 22.76 12.21 7.58
N ALA A 188 21.71 12.95 7.18
CA ALA A 188 20.54 13.19 8.03
C ALA A 188 19.66 11.95 8.23
N ILE A 189 19.76 10.97 7.32
CA ILE A 189 19.01 9.72 7.39
C ILE A 189 19.85 8.53 7.88
N VAL A 190 21.14 8.74 8.16
CA VAL A 190 22.03 7.70 8.70
C VAL A 190 21.63 7.40 10.13
N LYS A 191 21.10 6.20 10.33
CA LYS A 191 20.64 5.69 11.61
C LYS A 191 20.98 4.20 11.67
N PRO A 192 22.14 3.83 12.23
CA PRO A 192 22.56 2.44 12.40
C PRO A 192 21.54 1.64 13.21
N ASP A 193 21.57 0.31 13.07
CA ASP A 193 20.80 -0.56 13.95
C ASP A 193 21.38 -0.59 15.37
N PRO A 194 20.60 -1.00 16.39
CA PRO A 194 21.10 -1.09 17.76
C PRO A 194 22.32 -2.03 17.88
N PRO A 195 23.23 -1.80 18.83
CA PRO A 195 24.36 -2.69 19.08
C PRO A 195 23.88 -4.11 19.38
N GLU A 196 24.62 -5.10 18.90
CA GLU A 196 24.31 -6.51 19.10
C GLU A 196 25.06 -7.07 20.32
N ASN A 197 24.58 -8.20 20.85
CA ASN A 197 25.25 -8.96 21.90
C ASN A 197 25.67 -8.12 23.13
N VAL A 198 24.78 -7.25 23.60
CA VAL A 198 24.98 -6.45 24.81
C VAL A 198 24.97 -7.36 26.04
N ILE A 199 26.11 -7.47 26.71
CA ILE A 199 26.31 -8.34 27.87
C ILE A 199 26.88 -7.49 29.01
N ALA A 200 26.33 -7.66 30.21
CA ALA A 200 26.84 -7.06 31.44
C ALA A 200 27.30 -8.17 32.41
N LYS A 201 28.57 -8.14 32.82
CA LYS A 201 29.17 -9.12 33.76
C LYS A 201 29.72 -8.41 35.00
N PRO A 202 29.56 -9.01 36.21
CA PRO A 202 30.22 -8.49 37.40
C PRO A 202 31.74 -8.59 37.26
N ILE A 203 32.45 -7.60 37.80
CA ILE A 203 33.91 -7.63 37.87
C ILE A 203 34.31 -8.32 39.19
N PRO A 204 35.11 -9.40 39.16
CA PRO A 204 35.58 -10.06 40.38
C PRO A 204 36.25 -9.07 41.34
N ASN A 205 36.01 -9.24 42.64
CA ASN A 205 36.52 -8.36 43.70
C ASN A 205 36.08 -6.88 43.59
N ASN A 206 35.03 -6.56 42.81
CA ASN A 206 34.45 -5.22 42.75
C ASN A 206 32.92 -5.25 42.64
N THR A 207 32.24 -5.19 43.78
CA THR A 207 30.78 -5.35 43.91
C THR A 207 29.96 -4.22 43.28
N ARG A 208 30.57 -3.09 42.92
CA ARG A 208 29.88 -1.92 42.36
C ARG A 208 30.20 -1.66 40.89
N ARG A 209 30.91 -2.56 40.21
CA ARG A 209 31.26 -2.40 38.81
C ARG A 209 30.76 -3.55 37.95
N LEU A 210 30.28 -3.19 36.78
CA LEU A 210 29.90 -4.12 35.71
C LEU A 210 30.80 -3.86 34.51
N LEU A 211 31.33 -4.92 33.92
CA LEU A 211 31.91 -4.88 32.59
C LEU A 211 30.78 -5.05 31.58
N VAL A 212 30.57 -4.03 30.76
CA VAL A 212 29.59 -4.08 29.67
C VAL A 212 30.33 -4.22 28.35
N THR A 213 29.94 -5.20 27.55
CA THR A 213 30.50 -5.46 26.22
C THR A 213 29.38 -5.55 25.21
N TRP A 214 29.62 -5.10 23.98
CA TRP A 214 28.69 -5.16 22.87
C TRP A 214 29.46 -5.35 21.57
N GLN A 215 28.73 -5.60 20.48
CA GLN A 215 29.26 -5.69 19.13
C GLN A 215 28.60 -4.64 18.24
N TYR A 216 29.29 -4.27 17.17
CA TYR A 216 28.69 -3.49 16.09
C TYR A 216 27.50 -4.27 15.50
N PRO A 217 26.43 -3.58 15.06
CA PRO A 217 25.34 -4.25 14.37
C PRO A 217 25.85 -4.89 13.08
N SER A 218 25.38 -6.10 12.79
CA SER A 218 25.73 -6.86 11.60
C SER A 218 25.40 -6.14 10.28
N SER A 219 24.47 -5.19 10.33
CA SER A 219 24.12 -4.33 9.19
C SER A 219 25.12 -3.21 8.92
N TRP A 220 26.06 -2.92 9.83
CA TRP A 220 27.06 -1.87 9.67
C TRP A 220 28.36 -2.42 9.08
N PRO A 221 28.67 -2.12 7.80
CA PRO A 221 29.63 -2.90 7.04
C PRO A 221 31.10 -2.51 7.25
N ASP A 222 31.37 -1.25 7.65
CA ASP A 222 32.71 -0.69 7.69
C ASP A 222 32.92 0.17 8.95
N PRO A 223 33.12 -0.46 10.11
CA PRO A 223 33.33 0.24 11.38
C PRO A 223 34.70 0.94 11.48
N ASP A 224 35.68 0.56 10.65
CA ASP A 224 37.02 1.14 10.67
C ASP A 224 37.03 2.52 9.99
N SER A 225 36.36 2.65 8.83
CA SER A 225 36.22 3.94 8.15
C SER A 225 35.08 4.80 8.72
N PHE A 226 34.03 4.15 9.22
CA PHE A 226 32.83 4.80 9.78
C PHE A 226 32.54 4.32 11.20
N PRO A 227 33.36 4.74 12.19
CA PRO A 227 33.19 4.32 13.57
C PRO A 227 31.88 4.85 14.17
N LEU A 228 31.21 4.02 14.96
CA LEU A 228 30.02 4.40 15.68
C LEU A 228 30.38 4.90 17.08
N LYS A 229 29.68 5.95 17.51
CA LYS A 229 29.72 6.42 18.91
C LYS A 229 28.59 5.77 19.69
N PHE A 230 28.90 5.25 20.87
CA PHE A 230 27.95 4.52 21.69
C PHE A 230 27.60 5.31 22.95
N PHE A 231 26.31 5.26 23.31
CA PHE A 231 25.78 5.87 24.53
C PHE A 231 25.23 4.74 25.40
N LEU A 232 25.86 4.52 26.55
CA LEU A 232 25.42 3.50 27.50
C LEU A 232 24.42 4.12 28.46
N ARG A 233 23.26 3.47 28.65
CA ARG A 233 22.33 3.78 29.73
C ARG A 233 22.12 2.58 30.62
N TYR A 234 22.09 2.81 31.93
CA TYR A 234 21.86 1.76 32.92
C TYR A 234 20.99 2.29 34.07
N ARG A 235 20.31 1.37 34.76
CA ARG A 235 19.56 1.67 35.99
C ARG A 235 19.53 0.45 36.91
N PRO A 236 19.50 0.63 38.24
CA PRO A 236 19.09 -0.43 39.15
C PRO A 236 17.63 -0.83 38.90
N LEU A 237 17.27 -2.09 39.10
CA LEU A 237 15.89 -2.56 38.88
C LEU A 237 14.87 -1.89 39.80
N ILE A 238 15.33 -1.43 40.96
CA ILE A 238 14.52 -0.75 41.99
C ILE A 238 14.28 0.75 41.73
N ILE A 239 14.87 1.31 40.66
CA ILE A 239 14.76 2.74 40.32
C ILE A 239 14.37 2.84 38.84
N ASP A 240 13.37 3.68 38.53
CA ASP A 240 12.92 3.92 37.14
C ASP A 240 13.69 5.01 36.40
N GLN A 241 14.59 5.71 37.09
CA GLN A 241 15.44 6.73 36.51
C GLN A 241 16.70 6.11 35.87
N TRP A 242 16.91 6.41 34.59
CA TRP A 242 18.10 6.00 33.83
C TRP A 242 19.30 6.90 34.12
N GLN A 243 20.47 6.28 34.26
CA GLN A 243 21.77 6.92 34.26
C GLN A 243 22.44 6.72 32.90
N HIS A 244 23.31 7.64 32.49
CA HIS A 244 23.97 7.60 31.18
C HIS A 244 25.48 7.83 31.27
N VAL A 245 26.22 7.23 30.36
CA VAL A 245 27.66 7.43 30.15
C VAL A 245 27.90 7.54 28.64
N GLU A 246 28.60 8.61 28.23
CA GLU A 246 29.08 8.75 26.86
C GLU A 246 30.41 8.02 26.74
N LEU A 247 30.52 7.15 25.73
CA LEU A 247 31.74 6.37 25.47
C LEU A 247 32.40 6.96 24.22
N SER A 248 33.60 7.50 24.42
CA SER A 248 34.44 8.13 23.39
C SER A 248 35.01 7.13 22.41
#